data_AF-A0A0P9GMB7-F1
#
_entry.id   AF-A0A0P9GMB7-F1
#
_cell.length_a   1.000
_cell.length_b   1.000
_cell.length_c   1.000
_cell.angle_alpha   90.00
_cell.angle_beta   90.00
_cell.angle_gamma   90.00
#
_symmetry.space_group_name_H-M   'P 1'
#
loop_
_entity.id
_entity.type
_entity.pdbx_description
1 polymer ?
#
loop_
_entity_poly.entity_id
_entity_poly.type
_entity_poly.pdbx_seq_one_letter_code
_entity_poly.pdbx_strand_id
1 'polypeptide(L)'
;MTSTHCSTHAGQAADWFCAACGVRLCERCLEKTGRRCPRCHQPPERLGQGADWNFPPDPGTALYPLRGWALAFLAASGVLGPAMALPVLGIFVGLVVTVAVLHFGFQVLDRTARGNPADAPSFLQPHGPTLVRVVGLLGALMAHGALGVGSLVAVGPLALLPWALAWAVLLPATALVIGREEGLFPAMEAGFHPLRLAAVIRTIGRPLLGTALTLLLLAGATGLAVVLLSGRIPLWGLLALATSLAAYSLIFTFRTAGELAAPHHRELGYVTRQRPKQPARPPKKPEPSRRERITKLVREERLAEATELLRAEVADHPTDLNRWEQLYEVLRAREDDKPFLAGSRAFITTLLGAGQEERALEVAQDALNVDEAFRPARPEQIRRLALAARRAGRPRLALRLMNRFSHHHPDHSDTPLVFLLSARILREDFRQTEQARQTLDHLLRLFPDHPASAEARKMLADLDQAS
;
A
#
# COMPACT_ATOMS: atom_id res chain seq x y z
N MET A 1 21.65 -5.09 -1.58
CA MET A 1 20.25 -5.38 -1.93
C MET A 1 19.73 -6.41 -0.94
N THR A 2 19.05 -5.93 0.11
CA THR A 2 18.67 -6.71 1.29
C THR A 2 17.28 -7.32 1.10
N SER A 3 17.17 -8.63 0.98
CA SER A 3 15.90 -9.35 0.77
C SER A 3 14.94 -9.23 1.98
N THR A 4 13.81 -8.57 1.82
CA THR A 4 12.79 -8.33 2.88
C THR A 4 11.97 -9.56 3.27
N HIS A 5 12.33 -10.75 2.79
CA HIS A 5 11.51 -11.95 2.87
C HIS A 5 12.11 -13.02 3.79
N CYS A 6 11.24 -13.80 4.42
CA CYS A 6 11.64 -14.96 5.19
C CYS A 6 12.33 -15.98 4.29
N SER A 7 13.48 -16.50 4.74
CA SER A 7 14.26 -17.51 4.03
C SER A 7 13.56 -18.87 3.95
N THR A 8 12.55 -19.13 4.78
CA THR A 8 11.86 -20.42 4.87
C THR A 8 10.43 -20.38 4.30
N HIS A 9 9.74 -19.25 4.45
CA HIS A 9 8.36 -19.09 4.00
C HIS A 9 8.28 -18.03 2.90
N ALA A 10 8.15 -18.50 1.65
CA ALA A 10 7.99 -17.64 0.48
C ALA A 10 6.75 -16.74 0.63
N GLY A 11 6.92 -15.44 0.35
CA GLY A 11 5.85 -14.43 0.45
C GLY A 11 5.59 -13.88 1.86
N GLN A 12 6.27 -14.36 2.89
CA GLN A 12 6.21 -13.77 4.24
C GLN A 12 7.37 -12.78 4.45
N ALA A 13 7.07 -11.65 5.07
CA ALA A 13 8.09 -10.71 5.53
C ALA A 13 8.96 -11.38 6.61
N ALA A 14 10.25 -11.06 6.63
CA ALA A 14 11.13 -11.52 7.69
C ALA A 14 11.02 -10.56 8.89
N ASP A 15 10.49 -11.06 10.01
CA ASP A 15 10.36 -10.31 11.26
C ASP A 15 11.56 -10.54 12.20
N TRP A 16 12.45 -11.50 11.89
CA TRP A 16 13.57 -11.93 12.74
C TRP A 16 14.82 -12.22 11.92
N PHE A 17 15.99 -11.98 12.48
CA PHE A 17 17.30 -12.27 11.91
C PHE A 17 18.17 -12.99 12.93
N CYS A 18 18.74 -14.12 12.54
CA CYS A 18 19.68 -14.84 13.38
C CYS A 18 21.11 -14.43 13.02
N ALA A 19 21.75 -13.62 13.87
CA ALA A 19 23.14 -13.18 13.67
C ALA A 19 24.14 -14.35 13.56
N ALA A 20 23.89 -15.44 14.30
CA ALA A 20 24.78 -16.61 14.32
C ALA A 20 24.83 -17.40 13.00
N CYS A 21 23.76 -17.39 12.20
CA CYS A 21 23.70 -18.17 10.96
C CYS A 21 23.24 -17.37 9.73
N GLY A 22 23.02 -16.05 9.89
CA GLY A 22 22.65 -15.13 8.82
C GLY A 22 21.25 -15.33 8.22
N VAL A 23 20.37 -16.10 8.87
CA VAL A 23 19.06 -16.45 8.32
C VAL A 23 17.99 -15.45 8.75
N ARG A 24 17.11 -15.07 7.81
CA ARG A 24 15.93 -14.23 8.04
C ARG A 24 14.68 -15.09 8.21
N LEU A 25 13.96 -14.89 9.29
CA LEU A 25 12.87 -15.75 9.76
C LEU A 25 11.59 -14.91 9.95
N CYS A 26 10.44 -15.46 9.58
CA CYS A 26 9.14 -14.90 9.97
C CYS A 26 8.70 -15.50 11.30
N GLU A 27 7.67 -14.93 11.92
CA GLU A 27 7.13 -15.43 13.19
C GLU A 27 6.75 -16.94 13.17
N ARG A 28 6.23 -17.45 12.05
CA ARG A 28 5.90 -18.89 11.89
C ARG A 28 7.10 -19.82 12.02
N CYS A 29 8.31 -19.36 11.71
CA CYS A 29 9.51 -20.16 11.87
C CYS A 29 9.85 -20.39 13.34
N LEU A 30 9.46 -19.45 14.22
CA LEU A 30 9.81 -19.43 15.64
C LEU A 30 8.73 -20.08 16.52
N GLU A 31 7.47 -20.07 16.10
CA GLU A 31 6.37 -20.74 16.81
C GLU A 31 6.62 -22.26 16.94
N LYS A 32 7.22 -22.88 15.93
CA LYS A 32 7.52 -24.33 15.93
C LYS A 32 8.71 -24.71 16.81
N THR A 33 9.58 -23.76 17.15
CA THR A 33 10.88 -24.02 17.79
C THR A 33 11.03 -23.36 19.16
N GLY A 34 9.93 -22.86 19.75
CA GLY A 34 9.97 -22.19 21.04
C GLY A 34 10.84 -20.92 21.02
N ARG A 35 10.74 -20.12 19.95
CA ARG A 35 11.52 -18.88 19.74
C ARG A 35 13.04 -19.04 19.60
N ARG A 36 13.51 -20.21 19.17
CA ARG A 36 14.91 -20.41 18.76
C ARG A 36 15.05 -20.52 17.25
N CYS A 37 16.19 -20.13 16.71
CA CYS A 37 16.45 -20.29 15.29
C CYS A 37 16.34 -21.78 14.90
N PRO A 38 15.53 -22.16 13.89
CA PRO A 38 15.38 -23.56 13.47
C PRO A 38 16.64 -24.17 12.89
N ARG A 39 17.64 -23.35 12.51
CA ARG A 39 18.88 -23.79 11.88
C ARG A 39 20.02 -24.00 12.88
N CYS A 40 20.19 -23.10 13.84
CA CYS A 40 21.34 -23.11 14.76
C CYS A 40 20.96 -23.09 16.24
N HIS A 41 19.65 -23.13 16.58
CA HIS A 41 19.11 -23.09 17.94
C HIS A 41 19.54 -21.92 18.84
N GLN A 42 20.25 -20.93 18.27
CA GLN A 42 20.57 -19.67 18.91
C GLN A 42 19.33 -18.75 18.93
N PRO A 43 19.21 -17.86 19.92
CA PRO A 43 18.14 -16.87 19.96
C PRO A 43 18.31 -15.90 18.77
N PRO A 44 17.33 -15.79 17.87
CA PRO A 44 17.36 -14.80 16.80
C PRO A 44 16.94 -13.42 17.33
N GLU A 45 17.50 -12.37 16.75
CA GLU A 45 17.12 -10.99 17.01
C GLU A 45 15.92 -10.61 16.13
N ARG A 46 15.08 -9.67 16.59
CA ARG A 46 13.95 -9.22 15.75
C ARG A 46 14.48 -8.28 14.68
N LEU A 47 14.13 -8.50 13.41
CA LEU A 47 14.32 -7.48 12.37
C LEU A 47 13.35 -6.34 12.69
N GLY A 48 13.90 -5.19 13.09
CA GLY A 48 13.13 -4.13 13.75
C GLY A 48 13.35 -4.05 15.26
N GLN A 49 14.31 -4.79 15.84
CA GLN A 49 14.97 -4.31 17.06
C GLN A 49 15.64 -2.99 16.72
N GLY A 50 15.06 -1.94 17.28
CA GLY A 50 15.12 -0.61 16.71
C GLY A 50 14.12 -0.49 15.56
N ALA A 51 12.88 -0.11 15.84
CA ALA A 51 12.48 1.11 15.15
C ALA A 51 13.61 2.07 15.52
N ASP A 52 14.45 2.43 14.55
CA ASP A 52 15.37 3.56 14.70
C ASP A 52 14.46 4.75 14.98
N TRP A 53 14.00 4.85 16.22
CA TRP A 53 13.28 5.99 16.72
C TRP A 53 14.38 7.04 16.75
N ASN A 54 14.49 7.74 15.63
CA ASN A 54 15.36 8.87 15.50
C ASN A 54 14.74 9.96 16.34
N PHE A 55 15.54 10.51 17.26
CA PHE A 55 15.29 11.82 17.79
C PHE A 55 16.09 12.82 16.96
N PRO A 56 15.45 13.82 16.34
CA PRO A 56 14.01 14.10 16.32
C PRO A 56 13.19 13.13 15.45
N PRO A 57 11.88 12.93 15.74
CA PRO A 57 10.99 12.12 14.92
C PRO A 57 11.01 12.54 13.45
N ASP A 58 10.74 11.59 12.55
CA ASP A 58 10.81 11.83 11.12
C ASP A 58 9.84 12.96 10.68
N PRO A 59 10.18 13.72 9.62
CA PRO A 59 9.32 14.80 9.14
C PRO A 59 7.91 14.33 8.75
N GLY A 60 7.74 13.07 8.34
CA GLY A 60 6.42 12.52 8.01
C GLY A 60 5.50 12.43 9.22
N THR A 61 6.05 12.02 10.36
CA THR A 61 5.36 11.96 11.65
C THR A 61 5.04 13.35 12.20
N ALA A 62 5.96 14.30 12.07
CA ALA A 62 5.71 15.70 12.44
C ALA A 62 4.65 16.36 11.55
N LEU A 63 4.64 16.08 10.24
CA LEU A 63 3.66 16.62 9.30
C LEU A 63 2.31 15.88 9.35
N TYR A 64 2.20 14.76 10.07
CA TYR A 64 0.98 13.95 10.12
C TYR A 64 -0.27 14.74 10.55
N PRO A 65 -0.26 15.56 11.62
CA PRO A 65 -1.44 16.32 12.02
C PRO A 65 -1.88 17.37 10.98
N LEU A 66 -1.01 17.72 10.03
CA LEU A 66 -1.28 18.68 8.96
C LEU A 66 -1.82 18.03 7.67
N ARG A 67 -2.21 16.75 7.72
CA ARG A 67 -2.68 15.99 6.54
C ARG A 67 -4.07 15.40 6.75
N GLY A 68 -4.84 15.32 5.66
CA GLY A 68 -6.13 14.61 5.61
C GLY A 68 -7.12 15.04 6.71
N TRP A 69 -7.75 14.06 7.36
CA TRP A 69 -8.70 14.31 8.44
C TRP A 69 -8.09 14.96 9.68
N ALA A 70 -6.79 14.77 9.96
CA ALA A 70 -6.15 15.40 11.10
C ALA A 70 -6.13 16.94 10.95
N LEU A 71 -5.84 17.44 9.74
CA LEU A 71 -5.91 18.88 9.45
C LEU A 71 -7.32 19.44 9.65
N ALA A 72 -8.35 18.67 9.26
CA ALA A 72 -9.74 19.06 9.50
C ALA A 72 -10.06 19.15 11.00
N PHE A 73 -9.54 18.24 11.84
CA PHE A 73 -9.67 18.33 13.29
C PHE A 73 -8.95 19.54 13.89
N LEU A 74 -7.75 19.86 13.39
CA LEU A 74 -7.02 21.06 13.81
C LEU A 74 -7.79 22.34 13.43
N ALA A 75 -8.30 22.41 12.20
CA ALA A 75 -9.09 23.55 11.75
C ALA A 75 -10.39 23.69 12.56
N ALA A 76 -11.08 22.57 12.81
CA ALA A 76 -12.31 22.55 13.61
C ALA A 76 -12.05 22.95 15.06
N SER A 77 -10.97 22.47 15.69
CA SER A 77 -10.62 22.87 17.06
C SER A 77 -10.25 24.35 17.15
N GLY A 78 -9.60 24.90 16.11
CA GLY A 78 -9.35 26.34 16.00
C GLY A 78 -10.62 27.17 15.85
N VAL A 79 -11.54 26.76 14.98
CA VAL A 79 -12.82 27.46 14.76
C VAL A 79 -13.72 27.41 16.00
N LEU A 80 -13.74 26.28 16.72
CA LEU A 80 -14.54 26.11 17.92
C LEU A 80 -13.87 26.67 19.18
N GLY A 81 -12.55 26.88 19.15
CA GLY A 81 -11.78 27.41 20.29
C GLY A 81 -12.33 28.71 20.88
N PRO A 82 -12.67 29.74 20.06
CA PRO A 82 -13.29 30.96 20.54
C PRO A 82 -14.56 30.76 21.37
N ALA A 83 -15.37 29.75 21.05
CA ALA A 83 -16.61 29.49 21.78
C ALA A 83 -16.36 29.02 23.22
N MET A 84 -15.14 28.58 23.56
CA MET A 84 -14.72 28.30 24.94
C MET A 84 -14.70 29.56 25.83
N ALA A 85 -14.70 30.77 25.27
CA ALA A 85 -14.83 32.01 26.05
C ALA A 85 -16.25 32.24 26.60
N LEU A 86 -17.25 31.52 26.06
CA LEU A 86 -18.62 31.59 26.55
C LEU A 86 -18.73 30.82 27.86
N PRO A 87 -19.59 31.21 28.83
CA PRO A 87 -19.63 30.61 30.16
C PRO A 87 -19.95 29.10 30.16
N VAL A 88 -21.22 28.74 30.42
CA VAL A 88 -21.64 27.34 30.46
C VAL A 88 -21.45 26.67 29.09
N LEU A 89 -21.75 27.37 28.00
CA LEU A 89 -21.60 26.85 26.64
C LEU A 89 -20.14 26.53 26.29
N GLY A 90 -19.18 27.32 26.74
CA GLY A 90 -17.77 27.09 26.44
C GLY A 90 -17.23 25.82 27.09
N ILE A 91 -17.72 25.47 28.28
CA ILE A 91 -17.39 24.19 28.93
C ILE A 91 -17.89 23.02 28.07
N PHE A 92 -19.14 23.08 27.58
CA PHE A 92 -19.69 22.03 26.72
C PHE A 92 -18.94 21.92 25.39
N VAL A 93 -18.69 23.05 24.72
CA VAL A 93 -17.91 23.05 23.47
C VAL A 93 -16.51 22.51 23.72
N GLY A 94 -15.86 22.91 24.81
CA GLY A 94 -14.53 22.44 25.12
C GLY A 94 -14.45 20.95 25.44
N LEU A 95 -15.45 20.42 26.15
CA LEU A 95 -15.58 18.99 26.38
C LEU A 95 -15.78 18.23 25.06
N VAL A 96 -16.68 18.70 24.19
CA VAL A 96 -16.94 18.07 22.88
C VAL A 96 -15.70 18.07 22.01
N VAL A 97 -14.98 19.20 21.90
CA VAL A 97 -13.73 19.30 21.14
C VAL A 97 -12.68 18.34 21.70
N THR A 98 -12.51 18.32 23.03
CA THR A 98 -11.54 17.42 23.68
C THR A 98 -11.88 15.96 23.44
N VAL A 99 -13.13 15.56 23.64
CA VAL A 99 -13.62 14.20 23.36
C VAL A 99 -13.39 13.83 21.90
N ALA A 100 -13.68 14.74 20.96
CA ALA A 100 -13.50 14.50 19.53
C ALA A 100 -12.02 14.30 19.15
N VAL A 101 -11.12 15.15 19.67
CA VAL A 101 -9.67 15.03 19.42
C VAL A 101 -9.10 13.76 20.08
N LEU A 102 -9.50 13.42 21.31
CA LEU A 102 -9.08 12.18 21.97
C LEU A 102 -9.60 10.95 21.24
N HIS A 103 -10.85 10.98 20.77
CA HIS A 103 -11.43 9.90 19.99
C HIS A 103 -10.64 9.67 18.70
N PHE A 104 -10.33 10.75 17.97
CA PHE A 104 -9.48 10.68 16.79
C PHE A 104 -8.06 10.20 17.14
N GLY A 105 -7.47 10.70 18.22
CA GLY A 105 -6.16 10.28 18.72
C GLY A 105 -6.08 8.78 19.00
N PHE A 106 -7.07 8.19 19.67
CA PHE A 106 -7.12 6.75 19.91
C PHE A 106 -7.25 5.93 18.62
N GLN A 107 -7.97 6.43 17.60
CA GLN A 107 -8.00 5.78 16.29
C GLN A 107 -6.63 5.82 15.60
N VAL A 108 -5.93 6.96 15.68
CA VAL A 108 -4.58 7.11 15.15
C VAL A 108 -3.63 6.14 15.86
N LEU A 109 -3.66 6.09 17.19
CA LEU A 109 -2.81 5.20 18.00
C LEU A 109 -3.08 3.73 17.67
N ASP A 110 -4.33 3.29 17.63
CA ASP A 110 -4.66 1.88 17.36
C ASP A 110 -4.22 1.45 15.95
N ARG A 111 -4.40 2.30 14.93
CA ARG A 111 -3.95 2.00 13.56
C ARG A 111 -2.43 1.97 13.44
N THR A 112 -1.78 2.93 14.08
CA THR A 112 -0.33 3.08 14.00
C THR A 112 0.36 1.95 14.77
N ALA A 113 -0.15 1.59 15.97
CA ALA A 113 0.31 0.44 16.74
C ALA A 113 0.10 -0.90 16.03
N ARG A 114 -0.87 -0.99 15.11
CA ARG A 114 -1.10 -2.17 14.25
C ARG A 114 -0.23 -2.19 12.98
N GLY A 115 0.61 -1.18 12.75
CA GLY A 115 1.49 -1.11 11.58
C GLY A 115 0.82 -0.56 10.30
N ASN A 116 -0.28 0.19 10.41
CA ASN A 116 -0.91 0.89 9.28
C ASN A 116 -0.75 2.43 9.39
N PRO A 117 0.48 2.98 9.27
CA PRO A 117 0.77 4.39 9.50
C PRO A 117 0.27 5.35 8.41
N ALA A 118 -0.06 4.89 7.20
CA ALA A 118 -0.24 5.78 6.05
C ALA A 118 -1.64 6.42 5.93
N ASP A 119 -2.69 5.77 6.45
CA ASP A 119 -4.07 6.18 6.19
C ASP A 119 -4.68 6.93 7.38
N ALA A 120 -4.92 8.24 7.22
CA ALA A 120 -5.69 9.02 8.20
C ALA A 120 -7.06 8.38 8.44
N PRO A 121 -7.49 8.17 9.71
CA PRO A 121 -8.82 7.65 10.00
C PRO A 121 -9.93 8.47 9.39
N SER A 122 -10.83 7.82 8.68
CA SER A 122 -12.14 8.40 8.39
C SER A 122 -12.92 8.44 9.69
N PHE A 123 -13.26 9.65 10.16
CA PHE A 123 -13.96 9.88 11.42
C PHE A 123 -15.27 9.07 11.56
N LEU A 124 -15.97 8.88 10.43
CA LEU A 124 -17.27 8.20 10.37
C LEU A 124 -17.20 6.67 10.56
N GLN A 125 -16.02 6.07 10.64
CA GLN A 125 -15.91 4.62 10.83
C GLN A 125 -16.08 4.25 12.32
N PRO A 126 -17.09 3.44 12.68
CA PRO A 126 -17.23 2.93 14.04
C PRO A 126 -15.97 2.15 14.44
N HIS A 127 -15.30 2.56 15.52
CA HIS A 127 -14.10 1.90 16.04
C HIS A 127 -14.33 1.50 17.49
N GLY A 128 -14.58 0.21 17.75
CA GLY A 128 -14.54 -0.41 19.08
C GLY A 128 -15.18 0.40 20.23
N PRO A 129 -14.77 0.15 21.49
CA PRO A 129 -15.17 0.95 22.64
C PRO A 129 -14.31 2.23 22.75
N THR A 130 -14.14 3.00 21.67
CA THR A 130 -13.29 4.21 21.69
C THR A 130 -13.80 5.24 22.69
N LEU A 131 -15.13 5.38 22.86
CA LEU A 131 -15.71 6.27 23.86
C LEU A 131 -15.27 5.88 25.29
N VAL A 132 -15.23 4.59 25.59
CA VAL A 132 -14.78 4.07 26.89
C VAL A 132 -13.32 4.47 27.16
N ARG A 133 -12.46 4.34 26.14
CA ARG A 133 -11.05 4.75 26.21
C ARG A 133 -10.90 6.25 26.39
N VAL A 134 -11.71 7.05 25.69
CA VAL A 134 -11.72 8.52 25.84
C VAL A 134 -12.14 8.92 27.24
N VAL A 135 -13.24 8.36 27.77
CA VAL A 135 -13.70 8.66 29.13
C VAL A 135 -12.68 8.19 30.18
N GLY A 136 -12.10 7.00 29.99
CA GLY A 136 -11.03 6.49 30.86
C GLY A 136 -9.81 7.40 30.87
N LEU A 137 -9.38 7.88 29.69
CA LEU A 137 -8.27 8.80 29.59
C LEU A 137 -8.62 10.16 30.19
N LEU A 138 -9.80 10.73 29.93
CA LEU A 138 -10.24 11.98 30.55
C LEU A 138 -10.26 11.88 32.08
N GLY A 139 -10.80 10.79 32.64
CA GLY A 139 -10.72 10.50 34.07
C GLY A 139 -9.26 10.43 34.56
N ALA A 140 -8.39 9.79 33.77
CA ALA A 140 -6.95 9.79 34.02
C ALA A 140 -6.37 11.21 34.05
N LEU A 141 -6.64 12.02 33.02
CA LEU A 141 -6.15 13.41 32.93
C LEU A 141 -6.65 14.26 34.11
N MET A 142 -7.92 14.12 34.50
CA MET A 142 -8.50 14.88 35.60
C MET A 142 -7.86 14.52 36.93
N ALA A 143 -7.67 13.24 37.26
CA ALA A 143 -7.07 12.90 38.55
C ALA A 143 -5.56 13.21 38.58
N HIS A 144 -4.84 13.06 37.47
CA HIS A 144 -3.48 13.57 37.38
C HIS A 144 -3.46 15.11 37.55
N GLY A 145 -4.36 15.84 36.89
CA GLY A 145 -4.51 17.28 37.11
C GLY A 145 -4.72 17.65 38.57
N ALA A 146 -5.59 16.91 39.28
CA ALA A 146 -5.85 17.10 40.70
C ALA A 146 -4.60 16.80 41.56
N LEU A 147 -3.82 15.75 41.24
CA LEU A 147 -2.55 15.46 41.90
C LEU A 147 -1.52 16.59 41.67
N GLY A 148 -1.46 17.13 40.46
CA GLY A 148 -0.63 18.28 40.12
C GLY A 148 -0.98 19.51 40.97
N VAL A 149 -2.26 19.87 41.03
CA VAL A 149 -2.76 20.96 41.88
C VAL A 149 -2.48 20.69 43.36
N GLY A 150 -2.72 19.46 43.83
CA GLY A 150 -2.43 19.07 45.21
C GLY A 150 -0.94 19.22 45.55
N SER A 151 -0.04 18.82 44.65
CA SER A 151 1.41 19.00 44.83
C SER A 151 1.82 20.48 44.86
N LEU A 152 1.21 21.31 44.01
CA LEU A 152 1.40 22.76 44.02
C LEU A 152 0.96 23.37 45.35
N VAL A 153 -0.18 22.95 45.89
CA VAL A 153 -0.70 23.45 47.17
C VAL A 153 0.17 22.98 48.34
N ALA A 154 0.63 21.72 48.33
CA ALA A 154 1.37 21.12 49.44
C ALA A 154 2.86 21.52 49.50
N VAL A 155 3.52 21.61 48.35
CA VAL A 155 4.98 21.83 48.23
C VAL A 155 5.30 23.22 47.67
N GLY A 156 4.34 23.87 47.02
CA GLY A 156 4.54 25.15 46.35
C GLY A 156 5.00 25.03 44.89
N PRO A 157 5.37 26.16 44.25
CA PRO A 157 5.69 26.21 42.81
C PRO A 157 6.85 25.29 42.39
N LEU A 158 7.74 24.93 43.32
CA LEU A 158 8.86 24.03 43.07
C LEU A 158 8.42 22.62 42.65
N ALA A 159 7.19 22.19 43.00
CA ALA A 159 6.65 20.90 42.58
C ALA A 159 6.14 20.89 41.12
N LEU A 160 5.95 22.04 40.48
CA LEU A 160 5.38 22.11 39.13
C LEU A 160 6.31 21.51 38.08
N LEU A 161 7.62 21.75 38.18
CA LEU A 161 8.60 21.23 37.24
C LEU A 161 8.68 19.69 37.28
N PRO A 162 8.93 19.03 38.43
CA PRO A 162 8.96 17.58 38.48
C PRO A 162 7.60 16.98 38.11
N TRP A 163 6.49 17.63 38.45
CA TRP A 163 5.16 17.20 38.02
C TRP A 163 4.99 17.27 36.50
N ALA A 164 5.39 18.36 35.84
CA ALA A 164 5.33 18.49 34.40
C ALA A 164 6.19 17.45 33.67
N LEU A 165 7.38 17.15 34.20
CA LEU A 165 8.26 16.10 33.68
C LEU A 165 7.63 14.72 33.81
N ALA A 166 7.06 14.40 34.98
CA ALA A 166 6.34 13.15 35.18
C ALA A 166 5.14 13.05 34.24
N TRP A 167 4.37 14.13 34.11
CA TRP A 167 3.18 14.21 33.28
C TRP A 167 3.46 13.95 31.79
N ALA A 168 4.56 14.50 31.29
CA ALA A 168 4.98 14.31 29.91
C ALA A 168 5.24 12.85 29.54
N VAL A 169 5.69 12.04 30.51
CA VAL A 169 5.89 10.59 30.35
C VAL A 169 4.59 9.83 30.59
N LEU A 170 3.81 10.25 31.59
CA LEU A 170 2.57 9.58 31.99
C LEU A 170 1.49 9.68 30.91
N LEU A 171 1.38 10.79 30.18
CA LEU A 171 0.37 10.96 29.14
C LEU A 171 0.44 9.91 28.01
N PRO A 172 1.58 9.72 27.31
CA PRO A 172 1.69 8.66 26.30
C PRO A 172 1.59 7.25 26.92
N ALA A 173 2.13 7.05 28.13
CA ALA A 173 2.04 5.75 28.81
C ALA A 173 0.58 5.38 29.16
N THR A 174 -0.20 6.31 29.71
CA THR A 174 -1.63 6.10 30.01
C THR A 174 -2.43 5.85 28.75
N ALA A 175 -2.21 6.64 27.68
CA ALA A 175 -2.85 6.40 26.40
C ALA A 175 -2.57 4.98 25.86
N LEU A 176 -1.33 4.49 26.02
CA LEU A 176 -0.94 3.15 25.59
C LEU A 176 -1.54 2.01 26.42
N VAL A 177 -1.70 2.21 27.74
CA VAL A 177 -2.32 1.23 28.63
C VAL A 177 -3.83 1.18 28.36
N ILE A 178 -4.49 2.34 28.34
CA ILE A 178 -5.94 2.47 28.10
C ILE A 178 -6.32 2.00 26.69
N GLY A 179 -5.43 2.17 25.71
CA GLY A 179 -5.64 1.74 24.33
C GLY A 179 -5.98 0.25 24.15
N ARG A 180 -5.83 -0.56 25.20
CA ARG A 180 -6.08 -2.01 25.20
C ARG A 180 -7.36 -2.41 25.89
N GLU A 181 -7.91 -1.52 26.72
CA GLU A 181 -9.04 -1.83 27.55
C GLU A 181 -10.35 -1.67 26.75
N GLU A 182 -11.28 -2.60 26.98
CA GLU A 182 -12.60 -2.60 26.34
C GLU A 182 -13.71 -2.12 27.31
N GLY A 183 -13.47 -2.16 28.62
CA GLY A 183 -14.41 -1.75 29.66
C GLY A 183 -14.00 -0.45 30.36
N LEU A 184 -14.99 0.30 30.88
CA LEU A 184 -14.76 1.61 31.52
C LEU A 184 -13.98 1.50 32.82
N PHE A 185 -14.40 0.60 33.71
CA PHE A 185 -13.70 0.36 34.97
C PHE A 185 -12.26 -0.15 34.75
N PRO A 186 -12.02 -1.16 33.89
CA PRO A 186 -10.64 -1.55 33.53
C PRO A 186 -9.82 -0.41 32.93
N ALA A 187 -10.40 0.42 32.04
CA ALA A 187 -9.69 1.56 31.44
C ALA A 187 -9.26 2.59 32.50
N MET A 188 -10.16 2.95 33.41
CA MET A 188 -9.84 3.89 34.50
C MET A 188 -8.78 3.30 35.44
N GLU A 189 -8.98 2.06 35.90
CA GLU A 189 -8.02 1.38 36.78
C GLU A 189 -6.63 1.28 36.12
N ALA A 190 -6.58 0.86 34.86
CA ALA A 190 -5.34 0.69 34.13
C ALA A 190 -4.60 2.01 33.91
N GLY A 191 -5.32 3.12 33.73
CA GLY A 191 -4.75 4.46 33.62
C GLY A 191 -4.04 4.96 34.89
N PHE A 192 -4.37 4.40 36.06
CA PHE A 192 -3.72 4.76 37.34
C PHE A 192 -2.85 3.66 37.91
N HIS A 193 -2.89 2.45 37.36
CA HIS A 193 -2.21 1.30 37.94
C HIS A 193 -0.68 1.43 37.80
N PRO A 194 0.07 1.67 38.89
CA PRO A 194 1.48 2.04 38.80
C PRO A 194 2.34 0.95 38.17
N LEU A 195 2.03 -0.32 38.43
CA LEU A 195 2.77 -1.45 37.86
C LEU A 195 2.55 -1.59 36.35
N ARG A 196 1.36 -1.24 35.82
CA ARG A 196 1.08 -1.34 34.38
C ARG A 196 1.79 -0.23 33.62
N LEU A 197 1.75 0.99 34.17
CA LEU A 197 2.50 2.12 33.64
C LEU A 197 4.01 1.86 33.70
N ALA A 198 4.53 1.38 34.83
CA ALA A 198 5.94 1.01 34.96
C ALA A 198 6.35 -0.10 33.98
N ALA A 199 5.49 -1.08 33.73
CA ALA A 199 5.73 -2.11 32.73
C ALA A 199 5.85 -1.50 31.32
N VAL A 200 4.90 -0.65 30.90
CA VAL A 200 4.96 0.02 29.58
C VAL A 200 6.19 0.91 29.45
N ILE A 201 6.50 1.70 30.47
CA ILE A 201 7.69 2.57 30.49
C ILE A 201 8.97 1.75 30.36
N ARG A 202 9.07 0.59 31.04
CA ARG A 202 10.23 -0.31 30.95
C ARG A 202 10.32 -1.05 29.62
N THR A 203 9.19 -1.49 29.07
CA THR A 203 9.13 -2.21 27.78
C THR A 203 9.55 -1.30 26.63
N ILE A 204 9.05 -0.07 26.59
CA ILE A 204 9.39 0.89 25.53
C ILE A 204 10.76 1.52 25.78
N GLY A 205 11.06 1.89 27.03
CA GLY A 205 12.35 2.43 27.42
C GLY A 205 12.59 3.87 26.95
N ARG A 206 13.83 4.15 26.49
CA ARG A 206 14.33 5.50 26.16
C ARG A 206 13.51 6.25 25.08
N PRO A 207 13.00 5.59 24.02
CA PRO A 207 12.15 6.26 23.02
C PRO A 207 10.91 6.97 23.59
N LEU A 208 10.37 6.47 24.72
CA LEU A 208 9.24 7.12 25.40
C LEU A 208 9.64 8.47 26.00
N LEU A 209 10.86 8.59 26.55
CA LEU A 209 11.38 9.87 27.06
C LEU A 209 11.53 10.90 25.95
N GLY A 210 11.89 10.43 24.76
CA GLY A 210 11.91 11.23 23.55
C GLY A 210 10.57 11.84 23.17
N THR A 211 9.52 11.01 23.16
CA THR A 211 8.14 11.46 22.94
C THR A 211 7.70 12.44 24.03
N ALA A 212 8.04 12.17 25.29
CA ALA A 212 7.78 13.07 26.42
C ALA A 212 8.49 14.42 26.26
N LEU A 213 9.75 14.43 25.83
CA LEU A 213 10.51 15.65 25.55
C LEU A 213 9.88 16.45 24.41
N THR A 214 9.48 15.79 23.31
CA THR A 214 8.78 16.49 22.22
C THR A 214 7.44 17.08 22.68
N LEU A 215 6.69 16.36 23.51
CA LEU A 215 5.45 16.88 24.10
C LEU A 215 5.70 18.10 24.98
N LEU A 216 6.75 18.10 25.81
CA LEU A 216 7.15 19.26 26.62
C LEU A 216 7.55 20.45 25.75
N LEU A 217 8.33 20.21 24.69
CA LEU A 217 8.74 21.24 23.75
C LEU A 217 7.53 21.85 23.03
N LEU A 218 6.59 21.03 22.58
CA LEU A 218 5.36 21.50 21.93
C LEU A 218 4.45 22.26 22.89
N ALA A 219 4.28 21.77 24.12
CA ALA A 219 3.50 22.45 25.15
C ALA A 219 4.15 23.79 25.54
N GLY A 220 5.47 23.82 25.73
CA GLY A 220 6.24 25.02 26.00
C GLY A 220 6.19 26.04 24.86
N ALA A 221 6.35 25.59 23.62
CA ALA A 221 6.23 26.43 22.42
C ALA A 221 4.81 27.00 22.28
N THR A 222 3.78 26.21 22.57
CA THR A 222 2.37 26.66 22.57
C THR A 222 2.16 27.73 23.64
N GLY A 223 2.61 27.50 24.88
CA GLY A 223 2.51 28.47 25.96
C GLY A 223 3.24 29.77 25.64
N LEU A 224 4.48 29.68 25.12
CA LEU A 224 5.26 30.83 24.69
C LEU A 224 4.57 31.60 23.57
N ALA A 225 4.02 30.93 22.56
CA ALA A 225 3.28 31.56 21.47
C ALA A 225 2.05 32.33 22.00
N VAL A 226 1.28 31.74 22.92
CA VAL A 226 0.14 32.41 23.55
C VAL A 226 0.57 33.65 24.33
N VAL A 227 1.65 33.56 25.13
CA VAL A 227 2.17 34.72 25.90
C VAL A 227 2.67 35.82 24.97
N LEU A 228 3.44 35.49 23.93
CA LEU A 228 3.97 36.47 22.99
C LEU A 228 2.88 37.14 22.15
N LEU A 229 1.80 36.43 21.81
CA LEU A 229 0.69 36.99 21.04
C LEU A 229 -0.37 37.66 21.93
N SER A 230 -0.31 37.45 23.24
CA SER A 230 -1.19 38.10 24.21
C SER A 230 -1.09 39.62 24.06
N GLY A 231 -2.24 40.28 23.91
CA GLY A 231 -2.33 41.73 23.67
C GLY A 231 -2.00 42.18 22.23
N ARG A 232 -1.50 41.29 21.35
CA ARG A 232 -1.26 41.59 19.93
C ARG A 232 -2.40 41.14 19.01
N ILE A 233 -3.10 40.08 19.39
CA ILE A 233 -4.28 39.57 18.69
C ILE A 233 -5.46 39.47 19.67
N PRO A 234 -6.71 39.55 19.19
CA PRO A 234 -7.88 39.45 20.07
C PRO A 234 -7.98 38.07 20.72
N LEU A 235 -8.68 38.00 21.86
CA LEU A 235 -8.83 36.78 22.67
C LEU A 235 -9.32 35.58 21.86
N TRP A 236 -10.25 35.77 20.93
CA TRP A 236 -10.74 34.69 20.06
C TRP A 236 -9.61 34.10 19.19
N GLY A 237 -8.70 34.93 18.70
CA GLY A 237 -7.54 34.49 17.94
C GLY A 237 -6.56 33.70 18.80
N LEU A 238 -6.34 34.12 20.05
CA LEU A 238 -5.52 33.38 21.01
C LEU A 238 -6.12 32.01 21.32
N LEU A 239 -7.42 31.95 21.58
CA LEU A 239 -8.12 30.70 21.87
C LEU A 239 -8.09 29.74 20.67
N ALA A 240 -8.34 30.25 19.46
CA ALA A 240 -8.25 29.47 18.23
C ALA A 240 -6.86 28.88 18.01
N LEU A 241 -5.80 29.68 18.25
CA LEU A 241 -4.43 29.22 18.14
C LEU A 241 -4.11 28.17 19.21
N ALA A 242 -4.46 28.45 20.47
CA ALA A 242 -4.19 27.55 21.60
C ALA A 242 -4.85 26.19 21.42
N THR A 243 -6.13 26.15 21.01
CA THR A 243 -6.86 24.89 20.79
C THR A 243 -6.36 24.12 19.57
N SER A 244 -5.93 24.81 18.50
CA SER A 244 -5.32 24.17 17.33
C SER A 244 -3.98 23.54 17.66
N LEU A 245 -3.11 24.26 18.39
CA LEU A 245 -1.80 23.76 18.81
C LEU A 245 -1.90 22.64 19.86
N ALA A 246 -2.87 22.71 20.76
CA ALA A 246 -3.17 21.63 21.69
C ALA A 246 -3.64 20.37 20.95
N ALA A 247 -4.54 20.51 19.97
CA ALA A 247 -4.98 19.38 19.14
C ALA A 247 -3.84 18.77 18.32
N TYR A 248 -2.98 19.60 17.73
CA TYR A 248 -1.75 19.16 17.07
C TYR A 248 -0.88 18.32 17.99
N SER A 249 -0.57 18.84 19.19
CA SER A 249 0.33 18.20 20.15
C SER A 249 -0.22 16.85 20.62
N LEU A 250 -1.53 16.77 20.80
CA LEU A 250 -2.20 15.55 21.22
C LEU A 250 -2.18 14.49 20.10
N ILE A 251 -2.61 14.84 18.88
CA ILE A 251 -2.61 13.92 17.73
C ILE A 251 -1.19 13.42 17.44
N PHE A 252 -0.20 14.31 17.47
CA PHE A 252 1.20 13.97 17.33
C PHE A 252 1.65 12.95 18.40
N THR A 253 1.27 13.17 19.67
CA THR A 253 1.59 12.27 20.78
C THR A 253 0.97 10.89 20.61
N PHE A 254 -0.30 10.81 20.21
CA PHE A 254 -0.95 9.52 19.92
C PHE A 254 -0.29 8.80 18.75
N ARG A 255 0.14 9.55 17.73
CA ARG A 255 0.84 9.01 16.58
C ARG A 255 2.18 8.39 16.96
N THR A 256 3.05 9.17 17.60
CA THR A 256 4.37 8.68 18.04
C THR A 256 4.25 7.55 19.04
N ALA A 257 3.31 7.63 20.00
CA ALA A 257 3.04 6.54 20.93
C ALA A 257 2.64 5.26 20.19
N GLY A 258 1.81 5.36 19.14
CA GLY A 258 1.46 4.23 18.29
C GLY A 258 2.66 3.63 17.55
N GLU A 259 3.57 4.45 17.03
CA GLU A 259 4.80 3.98 16.37
C GLU A 259 5.73 3.25 17.34
N LEU A 260 5.87 3.78 18.57
CA LEU A 260 6.63 3.12 19.64
C LEU A 260 5.99 1.80 20.08
N ALA A 261 4.67 1.71 20.02
CA ALA A 261 3.95 0.49 20.37
C ALA A 261 4.01 -0.58 19.28
N ALA A 262 4.21 -0.22 18.01
CA ALA A 262 4.14 -1.16 16.90
C ALA A 262 5.16 -2.31 16.98
N PRO A 263 6.46 -2.08 17.31
CA PRO A 263 7.41 -3.18 17.54
C PRO A 263 7.03 -4.07 18.73
N HIS A 264 6.43 -3.48 19.77
CA HIS A 264 6.08 -4.15 21.02
C HIS A 264 4.62 -4.62 21.09
N HIS A 265 3.88 -4.60 19.98
CA HIS A 265 2.42 -4.77 19.98
C HIS A 265 1.96 -6.06 20.71
N ARG A 266 2.71 -7.17 20.61
CA ARG A 266 2.40 -8.43 21.31
C ARG A 266 2.68 -8.37 22.82
N GLU A 267 3.83 -7.84 23.23
CA GLU A 267 4.23 -7.72 24.64
C GLU A 267 3.30 -6.76 25.39
N LEU A 268 2.86 -5.75 24.67
CA LEU A 268 1.93 -4.76 25.13
C LEU A 268 0.50 -5.32 25.19
N GLY A 269 0.13 -6.35 24.40
CA GLY A 269 -1.22 -6.90 24.37
C GLY A 269 -2.15 -6.21 23.36
N TYR A 270 -1.59 -5.44 22.42
CA TYR A 270 -2.32 -5.03 21.22
C TYR A 270 -2.55 -6.27 20.35
N VAL A 271 -3.73 -6.88 20.51
CA VAL A 271 -4.17 -7.97 19.65
C VAL A 271 -4.25 -7.43 18.23
N THR A 272 -3.36 -7.87 17.35
CA THR A 272 -3.51 -7.76 15.89
C THR A 272 -4.73 -8.60 15.51
N ARG A 273 -5.93 -8.09 15.78
CA ARG A 273 -7.11 -8.42 14.97
C ARG A 273 -6.70 -8.04 13.57
N GLN A 274 -6.30 -9.06 12.80
CA GLN A 274 -6.30 -9.01 11.36
C GLN A 274 -7.59 -8.31 10.96
N ARG A 275 -7.43 -7.25 10.16
CA ARG A 275 -8.46 -6.49 9.46
C ARG A 275 -9.84 -7.13 9.62
N PRO A 276 -10.79 -6.53 10.37
CA PRO A 276 -12.13 -7.08 10.42
C PRO A 276 -12.66 -7.14 8.98
N LYS A 277 -12.80 -8.36 8.45
CA LYS A 277 -13.74 -8.63 7.37
C LYS A 277 -15.08 -8.06 7.85
N GLN A 278 -15.71 -7.28 6.98
CA GLN A 278 -17.08 -6.80 7.11
C GLN A 278 -18.02 -7.89 7.67
N PRO A 279 -19.06 -7.49 8.43
CA PRO A 279 -19.76 -8.34 9.40
C PRO A 279 -20.23 -9.67 8.82
N ALA A 280 -19.94 -10.73 9.57
CA ALA A 280 -20.40 -12.07 9.31
C ALA A 280 -21.93 -12.16 9.49
N ARG A 281 -22.59 -12.46 8.38
CA ARG A 281 -23.80 -13.32 8.31
C ARG A 281 -23.50 -14.63 9.10
N PRO A 282 -24.49 -15.31 9.71
CA PRO A 282 -24.25 -16.39 10.68
C PRO A 282 -23.41 -17.54 10.07
N PRO A 283 -22.73 -18.35 10.90
CA PRO A 283 -21.53 -19.07 10.50
C PRO A 283 -21.85 -20.15 9.48
N LYS A 284 -21.62 -19.83 8.20
CA LYS A 284 -21.28 -20.85 7.20
C LYS A 284 -19.78 -21.05 7.28
N LYS A 285 -19.35 -22.31 7.31
CA LYS A 285 -17.95 -22.78 7.25
C LYS A 285 -17.12 -21.81 6.38
N PRO A 286 -15.93 -21.37 6.81
CA PRO A 286 -15.16 -20.39 6.06
C PRO A 286 -14.82 -21.00 4.69
N GLU A 287 -15.52 -20.54 3.65
CA GLU A 287 -15.10 -20.81 2.29
C GLU A 287 -13.71 -20.17 2.13
N PRO A 288 -12.71 -20.92 1.64
CA PRO A 288 -11.40 -20.36 1.36
C PRO A 288 -11.56 -19.10 0.49
N SER A 289 -10.78 -18.07 0.76
CA SER A 289 -10.85 -16.84 -0.05
C SER A 289 -10.64 -17.19 -1.53
N ARG A 290 -11.26 -16.47 -2.46
CA ARG A 290 -11.17 -16.82 -3.90
C ARG A 290 -9.71 -16.94 -4.39
N ARG A 291 -8.80 -16.14 -3.83
CA ARG A 291 -7.34 -16.27 -4.04
C ARG A 291 -6.77 -17.55 -3.43
N GLU A 292 -7.10 -17.89 -2.18
CA GLU A 292 -6.71 -19.17 -1.58
C GLU A 292 -7.32 -20.36 -2.35
N ARG A 293 -8.52 -20.22 -2.93
CA ARG A 293 -9.13 -21.22 -3.83
C ARG A 293 -8.30 -21.36 -5.09
N ILE A 294 -7.95 -20.28 -5.77
CA ILE A 294 -7.10 -20.34 -6.97
C ILE A 294 -5.74 -20.95 -6.64
N THR A 295 -5.06 -20.51 -5.57
CA THR A 295 -3.77 -21.09 -5.15
C THR A 295 -3.89 -22.56 -4.75
N LYS A 296 -4.99 -22.94 -4.08
CA LYS A 296 -5.27 -24.33 -3.73
C LYS A 296 -5.56 -25.17 -4.98
N LEU A 297 -6.38 -24.68 -5.90
CA LEU A 297 -6.72 -25.37 -7.15
C LEU A 297 -5.49 -25.56 -8.04
N VAL A 298 -4.61 -24.56 -8.12
CA VAL A 298 -3.33 -24.68 -8.83
C VAL A 298 -2.43 -25.72 -8.15
N ARG A 299 -2.35 -25.73 -6.82
CA ARG A 299 -1.56 -26.73 -6.06
C ARG A 299 -2.14 -28.15 -6.17
N GLU A 300 -3.46 -28.27 -6.29
CA GLU A 300 -4.18 -29.54 -6.45
C GLU A 300 -4.29 -29.97 -7.93
N GLU A 301 -3.58 -29.32 -8.86
CA GLU A 301 -3.61 -29.59 -10.32
C GLU A 301 -5.02 -29.46 -10.96
N ARG A 302 -5.96 -28.81 -10.27
CA ARG A 302 -7.32 -28.53 -10.74
C ARG A 302 -7.36 -27.27 -11.60
N LEU A 303 -6.54 -27.27 -12.66
CA LEU A 303 -6.27 -26.12 -13.51
C LEU A 303 -7.51 -25.61 -14.27
N ALA A 304 -8.43 -26.50 -14.64
CA ALA A 304 -9.69 -26.13 -15.30
C ALA A 304 -10.56 -25.22 -14.42
N GLU A 305 -10.71 -25.55 -13.14
CA GLU A 305 -11.50 -24.76 -12.18
C GLU A 305 -10.81 -23.44 -11.82
N ALA A 306 -9.47 -23.46 -11.71
CA ALA A 306 -8.69 -22.24 -11.52
C ALA A 306 -8.86 -21.26 -12.70
N THR A 307 -8.91 -21.79 -13.93
CA THR A 307 -9.12 -21.00 -15.14
C THR A 307 -10.48 -20.31 -15.13
N GLU A 308 -11.57 -21.01 -14.80
CA GLU A 308 -12.91 -20.43 -14.78
C GLU A 308 -13.04 -19.30 -13.75
N LEU A 309 -12.44 -19.49 -12.55
CA LEU A 309 -12.41 -18.44 -11.54
C LEU A 309 -11.59 -17.22 -12.00
N LEU A 310 -10.44 -17.43 -12.61
CA LEU A 310 -9.59 -16.34 -13.11
C LEU A 310 -10.22 -15.62 -14.32
N ARG A 311 -10.93 -16.33 -15.19
CA ARG A 311 -11.70 -15.73 -16.30
C ARG A 311 -12.78 -14.79 -15.78
N ALA A 312 -13.51 -15.17 -14.73
CA ALA A 312 -14.49 -14.30 -14.11
C ALA A 312 -13.84 -13.03 -13.52
N GLU A 313 -12.68 -13.16 -12.85
CA GLU A 313 -11.98 -11.99 -12.28
C GLU A 313 -11.46 -11.02 -13.35
N VAL A 314 -10.97 -11.56 -14.46
CA VAL A 314 -10.51 -10.78 -15.59
C VAL A 314 -11.67 -10.11 -16.32
N ALA A 315 -12.84 -10.75 -16.38
CA ALA A 315 -14.05 -10.14 -16.93
C ALA A 315 -14.55 -8.97 -16.07
N ASP A 316 -14.49 -9.10 -14.73
CA ASP A 316 -14.85 -8.02 -13.79
C ASP A 316 -13.84 -6.86 -13.81
N HIS A 317 -12.58 -7.13 -14.12
CA HIS A 317 -11.48 -6.16 -14.10
C HIS A 317 -10.57 -6.29 -15.34
N PRO A 318 -11.03 -5.88 -16.53
CA PRO A 318 -10.35 -6.16 -17.79
C PRO A 318 -9.00 -5.45 -17.96
N THR A 319 -8.73 -4.39 -17.19
CA THR A 319 -7.49 -3.60 -17.26
C THR A 319 -6.40 -4.07 -16.30
N ASP A 320 -6.68 -5.05 -15.43
CA ASP A 320 -5.71 -5.54 -14.44
C ASP A 320 -4.76 -6.58 -15.06
N LEU A 321 -3.57 -6.12 -15.46
CA LEU A 321 -2.57 -6.95 -16.12
C LEU A 321 -2.07 -8.10 -15.23
N ASN A 322 -2.00 -7.92 -13.92
CA ASN A 322 -1.51 -8.97 -13.01
C ASN A 322 -2.45 -10.18 -12.98
N ARG A 323 -3.77 -9.93 -13.08
CA ARG A 323 -4.78 -11.00 -13.14
C ARG A 323 -4.74 -11.73 -14.48
N TRP A 324 -4.53 -10.98 -15.56
CA TRP A 324 -4.33 -11.56 -16.87
C TRP A 324 -3.06 -12.43 -16.93
N GLU A 325 -1.96 -12.01 -16.31
CA GLU A 325 -0.74 -12.82 -16.21
C GLU A 325 -0.99 -14.13 -15.47
N GLN A 326 -1.68 -14.09 -14.33
CA GLN A 326 -2.04 -15.29 -13.58
C GLN A 326 -2.93 -16.24 -14.41
N LEU A 327 -3.91 -15.70 -15.14
CA LEU A 327 -4.75 -16.49 -16.04
C LEU A 327 -3.92 -17.12 -17.18
N TYR A 328 -3.00 -16.36 -17.77
CA TYR A 328 -2.15 -16.83 -18.86
C TYR A 328 -1.23 -17.97 -18.41
N GLU A 329 -0.58 -17.84 -17.26
CA GLU A 329 0.28 -18.90 -16.73
C GLU A 329 -0.49 -20.19 -16.42
N VAL A 330 -1.71 -20.07 -15.86
CA VAL A 330 -2.59 -21.23 -15.62
C VAL A 330 -3.06 -21.87 -16.93
N LEU A 331 -3.40 -21.07 -17.95
CA LEU A 331 -3.78 -21.58 -19.27
C LEU A 331 -2.62 -22.31 -19.95
N ARG A 332 -1.40 -21.78 -19.81
CA ARG A 332 -0.17 -22.39 -20.34
C ARG A 332 0.15 -23.71 -19.64
N ALA A 333 -0.01 -23.77 -18.32
CA ALA A 333 0.21 -24.98 -17.53
C ALA A 333 -0.82 -26.08 -17.78
N ARG A 334 -1.99 -25.74 -18.34
CA ARG A 334 -3.09 -26.69 -18.59
C ARG A 334 -2.89 -27.54 -19.84
N GLU A 335 -1.94 -27.16 -20.71
CA GLU A 335 -1.63 -27.84 -21.98
C GLU A 335 -2.85 -28.07 -22.90
N ASP A 336 -3.92 -27.30 -22.71
CA ASP A 336 -5.12 -27.32 -23.56
C ASP A 336 -5.01 -26.23 -24.64
N ASP A 337 -4.82 -26.62 -25.90
CA ASP A 337 -4.56 -25.67 -26.99
C ASP A 337 -5.69 -24.67 -27.23
N LYS A 338 -6.95 -25.13 -27.37
CA LYS A 338 -8.10 -24.25 -27.67
C LYS A 338 -8.28 -23.08 -26.67
N PRO A 339 -8.39 -23.34 -25.35
CA PRO A 339 -8.57 -22.29 -24.35
C PRO A 339 -7.31 -21.44 -24.17
N PHE A 340 -6.11 -22.02 -24.36
CA PHE A 340 -4.86 -21.26 -24.39
C PHE A 340 -4.86 -20.24 -25.53
N LEU A 341 -5.11 -20.66 -26.77
CA LEU A 341 -5.15 -19.78 -27.94
C LEU A 341 -6.25 -18.70 -27.83
N ALA A 342 -7.42 -19.04 -27.29
CA ALA A 342 -8.47 -18.05 -27.04
C ALA A 342 -8.04 -17.01 -25.98
N GLY A 343 -7.41 -17.46 -24.89
CA GLY A 343 -6.85 -16.58 -23.86
C GLY A 343 -5.74 -15.68 -24.39
N SER A 344 -4.83 -16.22 -25.21
CA SER A 344 -3.75 -15.46 -25.84
C SER A 344 -4.26 -14.32 -26.71
N ARG A 345 -5.33 -14.53 -27.50
CA ARG A 345 -5.95 -13.45 -28.31
C ARG A 345 -6.47 -12.30 -27.45
N ALA A 346 -7.17 -12.65 -26.37
CA ALA A 346 -7.72 -11.66 -25.45
C ALA A 346 -6.61 -10.92 -24.70
N PHE A 347 -5.60 -11.65 -24.20
CA PHE A 347 -4.49 -11.05 -23.46
C PHE A 347 -3.60 -10.14 -24.32
N ILE A 348 -3.30 -10.54 -25.56
CA ILE A 348 -2.60 -9.69 -26.55
C ILE A 348 -3.35 -8.37 -26.74
N THR A 349 -4.68 -8.41 -26.83
CA THR A 349 -5.51 -7.22 -26.98
C THR A 349 -5.34 -6.27 -25.79
N THR A 350 -5.38 -6.82 -24.57
CA THR A 350 -5.18 -6.05 -23.33
C THR A 350 -3.77 -5.46 -23.24
N LEU A 351 -2.74 -6.24 -23.53
CA LEU A 351 -1.33 -5.81 -23.48
C LEU A 351 -1.04 -4.68 -24.48
N LEU A 352 -1.54 -4.81 -25.71
CA LEU A 352 -1.39 -3.75 -26.72
C LEU A 352 -2.17 -2.48 -26.34
N GLY A 353 -3.31 -2.62 -25.67
CA GLY A 353 -4.06 -1.48 -25.11
C GLY A 353 -3.29 -0.77 -23.98
N ALA A 354 -2.54 -1.51 -23.18
CA ALA A 354 -1.70 -1.00 -22.10
C ALA A 354 -0.29 -0.55 -22.54
N GLY A 355 0.03 -0.65 -23.84
CA GLY A 355 1.35 -0.27 -24.38
C GLY A 355 2.48 -1.29 -24.13
N GLN A 356 2.18 -2.49 -23.62
CA GLN A 356 3.16 -3.54 -23.35
C GLN A 356 3.42 -4.41 -24.59
N GLU A 357 4.03 -3.81 -25.62
CA GLU A 357 4.23 -4.45 -26.93
C GLU A 357 5.19 -5.64 -26.90
N GLU A 358 6.24 -5.58 -26.08
CA GLU A 358 7.22 -6.66 -25.93
C GLU A 358 6.59 -7.92 -25.31
N ARG A 359 5.82 -7.76 -24.23
CA ARG A 359 5.10 -8.88 -23.62
C ARG A 359 4.01 -9.43 -24.54
N ALA A 360 3.32 -8.56 -25.29
CA ALA A 360 2.34 -9.00 -26.29
C ALA A 360 2.98 -9.83 -27.40
N LEU A 361 4.22 -9.48 -27.79
CA LEU A 361 4.99 -10.23 -28.77
C LEU A 361 5.37 -11.62 -28.27
N GLU A 362 5.77 -11.74 -26.99
CA GLU A 362 6.06 -13.04 -26.37
C GLU A 362 4.82 -13.96 -26.37
N VAL A 363 3.67 -13.44 -25.93
CA VAL A 363 2.40 -14.19 -25.93
C VAL A 363 2.01 -14.62 -27.35
N ALA A 364 2.22 -13.75 -28.34
CA ALA A 364 1.96 -14.08 -29.74
C ALA A 364 2.91 -15.17 -30.27
N GLN A 365 4.18 -15.16 -29.85
CA GLN A 365 5.16 -16.18 -30.22
C GLN A 365 4.81 -17.54 -29.60
N ASP A 366 4.44 -17.56 -28.31
CA ASP A 366 4.00 -18.78 -27.62
C ASP A 366 2.78 -19.38 -28.31
N ALA A 367 1.78 -18.55 -28.64
CA ALA A 367 0.58 -18.99 -29.35
C ALA A 367 0.88 -19.54 -30.76
N LEU A 368 1.81 -18.91 -31.50
CA LEU A 368 2.28 -19.40 -32.80
C LEU A 368 3.09 -20.70 -32.72
N ASN A 369 3.71 -21.00 -31.58
CA ASN A 369 4.43 -22.26 -31.37
C ASN A 369 3.48 -23.42 -31.07
N VAL A 370 2.30 -23.13 -30.51
CA VAL A 370 1.21 -24.11 -30.31
C VAL A 370 0.42 -24.33 -31.59
N ASP A 371 0.05 -23.26 -32.29
CA ASP A 371 -0.69 -23.32 -33.56
C ASP A 371 -0.10 -22.33 -34.57
N GLU A 372 0.49 -22.82 -35.65
CA GLU A 372 1.04 -21.98 -36.73
C GLU A 372 -0.05 -21.13 -37.44
N ALA A 373 -1.31 -21.56 -37.38
CA ALA A 373 -2.46 -20.83 -37.88
C ALA A 373 -3.01 -19.81 -36.86
N PHE A 374 -2.41 -19.67 -35.67
CA PHE A 374 -2.82 -18.69 -34.68
C PHE A 374 -2.79 -17.26 -35.23
N ARG A 375 -3.82 -16.47 -34.91
CA ARG A 375 -3.92 -15.07 -35.31
C ARG A 375 -4.40 -14.20 -34.13
N PRO A 376 -3.84 -12.99 -33.94
CA PRO A 376 -4.37 -12.00 -32.99
C PRO A 376 -5.87 -11.72 -33.20
N ALA A 377 -6.54 -11.19 -32.17
CA ALA A 377 -7.99 -11.00 -32.18
C ALA A 377 -8.46 -9.98 -33.23
N ARG A 378 -7.65 -8.95 -33.49
CA ARG A 378 -7.98 -7.87 -34.42
C ARG A 378 -6.91 -7.74 -35.51
N PRO A 379 -7.28 -7.45 -36.77
CA PRO A 379 -6.31 -7.39 -37.87
C PRO A 379 -5.23 -6.32 -37.67
N GLU A 380 -5.57 -5.17 -37.07
CA GLU A 380 -4.62 -4.06 -36.84
C GLU A 380 -3.50 -4.45 -35.87
N GLN A 381 -3.76 -5.42 -34.98
CA GLN A 381 -2.77 -5.94 -34.04
C GLN A 381 -1.65 -6.69 -34.77
N ILE A 382 -1.94 -7.31 -35.92
CA ILE A 382 -0.98 -8.09 -36.68
C ILE A 382 0.16 -7.20 -37.18
N ARG A 383 -0.17 -6.07 -37.82
CA ARG A 383 0.85 -5.11 -38.28
C ARG A 383 1.63 -4.52 -37.11
N ARG A 384 0.95 -4.18 -36.01
CA ARG A 384 1.58 -3.62 -34.81
C ARG A 384 2.58 -4.58 -34.18
N LEU A 385 2.19 -5.86 -34.02
CA LEU A 385 3.08 -6.90 -33.50
C LEU A 385 4.22 -7.23 -34.47
N ALA A 386 3.98 -7.21 -35.79
CA ALA A 386 5.03 -7.42 -36.79
C ALA A 386 6.10 -6.31 -36.77
N LEU A 387 5.68 -5.05 -36.61
CA LEU A 387 6.60 -3.92 -36.42
C LEU A 387 7.37 -4.03 -35.10
N ALA A 388 6.72 -4.45 -34.01
CA ALA A 388 7.38 -4.72 -32.73
C ALA A 388 8.40 -5.87 -32.86
N ALA A 389 8.04 -6.96 -33.53
CA ALA A 389 8.91 -8.11 -33.80
C ALA A 389 10.17 -7.71 -34.58
N ARG A 390 10.01 -6.88 -35.62
CA ARG A 390 11.13 -6.38 -36.41
C ARG A 390 12.07 -5.49 -35.57
N ARG A 391 11.51 -4.54 -34.80
CA ARG A 391 12.29 -3.68 -33.88
C ARG A 391 13.05 -4.49 -32.83
N ALA A 392 12.46 -5.59 -32.36
CA ALA A 392 13.08 -6.51 -31.41
C ALA A 392 14.10 -7.48 -32.04
N GLY A 393 14.47 -7.32 -33.32
CA GLY A 393 15.44 -8.18 -34.00
C GLY A 393 14.92 -9.59 -34.29
N ARG A 394 13.59 -9.79 -34.35
CA ARG A 394 12.94 -11.08 -34.64
C ARG A 394 12.20 -11.05 -36.00
N PRO A 395 12.90 -10.84 -37.15
CA PRO A 395 12.26 -10.67 -38.45
C PRO A 395 11.52 -11.92 -38.96
N ARG A 396 11.95 -13.13 -38.55
CA ARG A 396 11.22 -14.38 -38.87
C ARG A 396 9.84 -14.41 -38.22
N LEU A 397 9.72 -13.96 -36.97
CA LEU A 397 8.45 -13.90 -36.25
C LEU A 397 7.51 -12.86 -36.87
N ALA A 398 8.06 -11.73 -37.33
CA ALA A 398 7.28 -10.71 -38.06
C ALA A 398 6.61 -11.30 -39.32
N LEU A 399 7.35 -12.05 -40.14
CA LEU A 399 6.79 -12.73 -41.32
C LEU A 399 5.76 -13.79 -40.95
N ARG A 400 5.99 -14.58 -39.88
CA ARG A 400 5.02 -15.58 -39.38
C ARG A 400 3.70 -14.92 -38.97
N LEU A 401 3.75 -13.80 -38.26
CA LEU A 401 2.56 -13.05 -37.83
C LEU A 401 1.75 -12.50 -39.00
N MET A 402 2.43 -12.02 -40.05
CA MET A 402 1.80 -11.46 -41.25
C MET A 402 1.35 -12.53 -42.26
N ASN A 403 1.65 -13.80 -42.01
CA ASN A 403 1.39 -14.87 -42.96
C ASN A 403 -0.12 -14.99 -43.29
N ARG A 404 -0.44 -15.02 -44.58
CA ARG A 404 -1.81 -15.07 -45.13
C ARG A 404 -2.72 -13.91 -44.69
N PHE A 405 -2.17 -12.76 -44.28
CA PHE A 405 -2.97 -11.59 -43.88
C PHE A 405 -3.97 -11.17 -44.97
N SER A 406 -3.50 -11.02 -46.21
CA SER A 406 -4.33 -10.62 -47.37
C SER A 406 -5.40 -11.65 -47.75
N HIS A 407 -5.18 -12.93 -47.47
CA HIS A 407 -6.18 -13.98 -47.72
C HIS A 407 -7.34 -13.89 -46.71
N HIS A 408 -7.05 -13.56 -45.45
CA HIS A 408 -8.07 -13.46 -44.40
C HIS A 408 -8.74 -12.08 -44.34
N HIS A 409 -8.02 -11.03 -44.75
CA HIS A 409 -8.47 -9.64 -44.67
C HIS A 409 -8.15 -8.87 -45.97
N PRO A 410 -8.72 -9.27 -47.12
CA PRO A 410 -8.38 -8.68 -48.42
C PRO A 410 -8.64 -7.17 -48.48
N ASP A 411 -9.77 -6.71 -47.95
CA ASP A 411 -10.23 -5.31 -48.03
C ASP A 411 -9.77 -4.43 -46.86
N HIS A 412 -8.88 -4.94 -45.99
CA HIS A 412 -8.44 -4.19 -44.81
C HIS A 412 -7.42 -3.10 -45.17
N SER A 413 -7.52 -1.92 -44.52
CA SER A 413 -6.66 -0.76 -44.80
C SER A 413 -5.16 -1.05 -44.63
N ASP A 414 -4.83 -2.02 -43.77
CA ASP A 414 -3.45 -2.41 -43.50
C ASP A 414 -2.86 -3.39 -44.51
N THR A 415 -3.66 -3.97 -45.42
CA THR A 415 -3.18 -4.98 -46.39
C THR A 415 -2.03 -4.50 -47.27
N PRO A 416 -2.09 -3.31 -47.90
CA PRO A 416 -0.95 -2.78 -48.65
C PRO A 416 0.30 -2.55 -47.77
N LEU A 417 0.08 -2.15 -46.51
CA LEU A 417 1.16 -1.85 -45.57
C LEU A 417 1.83 -3.12 -45.02
N VAL A 418 1.09 -4.22 -44.89
CA VAL A 418 1.62 -5.54 -44.54
C VAL A 418 2.49 -6.10 -45.67
N PHE A 419 2.05 -5.95 -46.94
CA PHE A 419 2.88 -6.34 -48.10
C PHE A 419 4.18 -5.54 -48.18
N LEU A 420 4.09 -4.22 -48.01
CA LEU A 420 5.27 -3.35 -48.00
C LEU A 420 6.25 -3.70 -46.87
N LEU A 421 5.74 -3.96 -45.65
CA LEU A 421 6.56 -4.38 -44.53
C LEU A 421 7.21 -5.75 -44.76
N SER A 422 6.48 -6.69 -45.36
CA SER A 422 6.99 -8.02 -45.70
C SER A 422 8.12 -7.94 -46.72
N ALA A 423 7.94 -7.18 -47.81
CA ALA A 423 8.98 -6.95 -48.81
C ALA A 423 10.23 -6.28 -48.22
N ARG A 424 10.03 -5.30 -47.31
CA ARG A 424 11.14 -4.65 -46.60
C ARG A 424 11.94 -5.63 -45.76
N ILE A 425 11.27 -6.50 -45.00
CA ILE A 425 11.91 -7.53 -44.19
C ILE A 425 12.66 -8.54 -45.08
N LEU A 426 12.03 -9.02 -46.16
CA LEU A 426 12.67 -9.96 -47.09
C LEU A 426 13.95 -9.38 -47.71
N ARG A 427 13.92 -8.10 -48.11
CA ARG A 427 15.07 -7.40 -48.67
C ARG A 427 16.16 -7.13 -47.63
N GLU A 428 15.81 -6.43 -46.55
CA GLU A 428 16.80 -5.86 -45.63
C GLU A 428 17.31 -6.90 -44.62
N ASP A 429 16.42 -7.74 -44.09
CA ASP A 429 16.74 -8.68 -43.02
C ASP A 429 17.18 -10.07 -43.56
N PHE A 430 16.62 -10.51 -44.72
CA PHE A 430 16.92 -11.82 -45.30
C PHE A 430 17.67 -11.82 -46.64
N ARG A 431 17.88 -10.64 -47.25
CA ARG A 431 18.51 -10.49 -48.59
C ARG A 431 17.85 -11.33 -49.70
N GLN A 432 16.56 -11.61 -49.57
CA GLN A 432 15.76 -12.36 -50.55
C GLN A 432 15.15 -11.41 -51.59
N THR A 433 16.00 -10.82 -52.41
CA THR A 433 15.63 -9.76 -53.37
C THR A 433 14.53 -10.18 -54.34
N GLU A 434 14.58 -11.41 -54.88
CA GLU A 434 13.54 -11.90 -55.82
C GLU A 434 12.16 -12.04 -55.16
N GLN A 435 12.10 -12.54 -53.92
CA GLN A 435 10.83 -12.66 -53.19
C GLN A 435 10.30 -11.28 -52.77
N ALA A 436 11.19 -10.35 -52.43
CA ALA A 436 10.82 -8.95 -52.19
C ALA A 436 10.23 -8.31 -53.45
N ARG A 437 10.87 -8.47 -54.63
CA ARG A 437 10.37 -7.99 -55.92
C ARG A 437 8.98 -8.54 -56.23
N GLN A 438 8.80 -9.87 -56.15
CA GLN A 438 7.49 -10.51 -56.38
C GLN A 438 6.39 -9.97 -55.45
N THR A 439 6.72 -9.72 -54.17
CA THR A 439 5.78 -9.16 -53.19
C THR A 439 5.40 -7.72 -53.53
N LEU A 440 6.35 -6.89 -53.96
CA LEU A 440 6.12 -5.50 -54.38
C LEU A 440 5.31 -5.43 -55.68
N ASP A 441 5.60 -6.27 -56.68
CA ASP A 441 4.84 -6.35 -57.92
C ASP A 441 3.39 -6.82 -57.68
N HIS A 442 3.19 -7.71 -56.71
CA HIS A 442 1.85 -8.11 -56.30
C HIS A 442 1.09 -6.96 -55.61
N LEU A 443 1.75 -6.20 -54.73
CA LEU A 443 1.18 -4.98 -54.12
C LEU A 443 0.77 -3.95 -55.18
N LEU A 444 1.62 -3.69 -56.17
CA LEU A 444 1.34 -2.69 -57.21
C LEU A 444 0.17 -3.08 -58.13
N ARG A 445 0.00 -4.39 -58.39
CA ARG A 445 -1.13 -4.90 -59.17
C ARG A 445 -2.47 -4.77 -58.43
N LEU A 446 -2.47 -5.00 -57.12
CA LEU A 446 -3.70 -4.98 -56.31
C LEU A 446 -4.08 -3.58 -55.82
N PHE A 447 -3.11 -2.70 -55.56
CA PHE A 447 -3.36 -1.39 -54.93
C PHE A 447 -2.63 -0.23 -55.64
N PRO A 448 -2.86 0.01 -56.94
CA PRO A 448 -2.06 0.96 -57.73
C PRO A 448 -2.06 2.41 -57.20
N ASP A 449 -3.16 2.85 -56.60
CA ASP A 449 -3.38 4.25 -56.16
C ASP A 449 -3.10 4.49 -54.67
N HIS A 450 -2.70 3.46 -53.92
CA HIS A 450 -2.45 3.59 -52.48
C HIS A 450 -1.09 4.25 -52.19
N PRO A 451 -0.93 5.07 -51.12
CA PRO A 451 0.36 5.69 -50.76
C PRO A 451 1.52 4.69 -50.62
N ALA A 452 1.24 3.49 -50.10
CA ALA A 452 2.22 2.40 -49.99
C ALA A 452 2.82 1.98 -51.36
N SER A 453 2.10 2.21 -52.46
CA SER A 453 2.51 1.86 -53.82
C SER A 453 3.55 2.84 -54.38
N ALA A 454 3.51 4.11 -53.96
CA ALA A 454 4.59 5.04 -54.26
C ALA A 454 5.92 4.59 -53.63
N GLU A 455 5.87 4.15 -52.37
CA GLU A 455 7.03 3.63 -51.66
C GLU A 455 7.50 2.28 -52.23
N ALA A 456 6.56 1.42 -52.65
CA ALA A 456 6.88 0.16 -53.31
C ALA A 456 7.58 0.35 -54.67
N ARG A 457 7.15 1.32 -55.50
CA ARG A 457 7.84 1.65 -56.76
C ARG A 457 9.27 2.13 -56.53
N LYS A 458 9.48 2.97 -55.50
CA LYS A 458 10.82 3.41 -55.11
C LYS A 458 11.69 2.22 -54.69
N MET A 459 11.15 1.34 -53.86
CA MET A 459 11.86 0.14 -53.40
C MET A 459 12.22 -0.82 -54.54
N LEU A 460 11.34 -0.97 -55.55
CA LEU A 460 11.61 -1.74 -56.76
C LEU A 460 12.72 -1.11 -57.61
N ALA A 461 12.67 0.21 -57.83
CA ALA A 461 13.72 0.91 -58.58
C ALA A 461 15.10 0.80 -57.90
N ASP A 462 15.15 0.87 -56.57
CA ASP A 462 16.39 0.65 -55.81
C ASP A 462 16.93 -0.79 -55.99
N LEU A 463 16.05 -1.79 -56.12
CA LEU A 463 16.45 -3.18 -56.35
C LEU A 463 17.01 -3.39 -57.75
N ASP A 464 16.42 -2.75 -58.77
CA ASP A 464 16.86 -2.83 -60.17
C ASP A 464 18.21 -2.13 -60.40
N GLN A 465 18.57 -1.15 -59.57
CA GLN A 465 19.87 -0.48 -59.62
C GLN A 465 20.98 -1.22 -58.85
N ALA A 466 20.60 -2.12 -57.94
CA ALA A 466 21.51 -2.88 -57.09
C ALA A 466 21.81 -4.30 -57.60
N SER A 467 21.04 -4.79 -58.59
CA SER A 467 21.29 -6.00 -59.38
C SER A 467 22.13 -5.70 -60.60
#